data_AF-A0A8T6CK90-F1
#
_entry.id   AF-A0A8T6CK90-F1
#
_cell.length_a   1.000
_cell.length_b   1.000
_cell.length_c   1.000
_cell.angle_alpha   90.00
_cell.angle_beta   90.00
_cell.angle_gamma   90.00
#
_symmetry.space_group_name_H-M   'P 1'
#
loop_
_entity.id
_entity.type
_entity.pdbx_description
1 polymer ?
#
loop_
_entity_poly.entity_id
_entity_poly.type
_entity_poly.pdbx_seq_one_letter_code
_entity_poly.pdbx_strand_id
1 'polypeptide(L)'
;MTTATRSITPVTARRAGFFRDIASLGGRALRSIPRDMETLIPALIIPVFFFVINVGALQDLTEIPTGAAAEGFDYKAFQIPVAILFAVTGLSRANILVLDIQNGYFDRLALSPVNRLAMLLGFMVADMALAVAMSVPVFILAFAIGVDFVTGLIG
;
A
#
# COMPACT_ATOMS: atom_id res chain seq x y z
N MET A 1 0.06 -10.27 64.66
CA MET A 1 0.39 -10.73 63.30
C MET A 1 -0.86 -10.54 62.47
N THR A 2 -0.94 -9.48 61.66
CA THR A 2 -2.19 -9.07 60.97
C THR A 2 -2.00 -9.32 59.48
N THR A 3 -2.55 -10.41 58.96
CA THR A 3 -2.48 -10.74 57.54
C THR A 3 -3.50 -9.92 56.78
N ALA A 4 -3.05 -8.89 56.07
CA ALA A 4 -3.90 -8.09 55.20
C ALA A 4 -4.28 -8.91 53.95
N THR A 5 -5.57 -9.24 53.80
CA THR A 5 -6.10 -9.94 52.63
C THR A 5 -6.16 -8.97 51.46
N ARG A 6 -5.23 -9.08 50.50
CA ARG A 6 -5.21 -8.27 49.29
C ARG A 6 -6.36 -8.71 48.38
N SER A 7 -7.41 -7.89 48.26
CA SER A 7 -8.49 -8.14 47.30
C SER A 7 -7.95 -8.03 45.88
N ILE A 8 -7.77 -9.16 45.20
CA ILE A 8 -7.36 -9.19 43.79
C ILE A 8 -8.63 -8.99 42.96
N THR A 9 -8.89 -7.77 42.49
CA THR A 9 -9.94 -7.53 41.51
C THR A 9 -9.52 -8.22 40.20
N PRO A 10 -10.29 -9.17 39.66
CA PRO A 10 -9.91 -9.83 38.41
C PRO A 10 -9.97 -8.80 37.27
N VAL A 11 -8.80 -8.47 36.72
CA VAL A 11 -8.70 -7.59 35.55
C VAL A 11 -9.17 -8.39 34.33
N THR A 12 -10.40 -8.15 33.88
CA THR A 12 -10.91 -8.74 32.64
C THR A 12 -10.50 -7.88 31.45
N ALA A 13 -10.00 -8.52 30.40
CA ALA A 13 -9.63 -7.82 29.17
C ALA A 13 -10.90 -7.35 28.45
N ARG A 14 -11.10 -6.03 28.38
CA ARG A 14 -12.24 -5.41 27.69
C ARG A 14 -11.94 -5.26 26.21
N ARG A 15 -12.91 -5.61 25.35
CA ARG A 15 -12.83 -5.36 23.90
C ARG A 15 -12.65 -3.86 23.65
N ALA A 16 -11.61 -3.49 22.92
CA ALA A 16 -11.28 -2.10 22.61
C ALA A 16 -12.17 -1.50 21.51
N GLY A 17 -12.83 -2.36 20.72
CA GLY A 17 -13.77 -2.01 19.65
C GLY A 17 -13.21 -2.30 18.27
N PHE A 18 -14.08 -2.69 17.32
CA PHE A 18 -13.68 -3.16 15.99
C PHE A 18 -12.77 -2.19 15.22
N PHE A 19 -13.13 -0.91 15.13
CA PHE A 19 -12.33 0.10 14.44
C PHE A 19 -10.99 0.36 15.13
N ARG A 20 -10.94 0.27 16.47
CA ARG A 20 -9.72 0.46 17.23
C ARG A 20 -8.76 -0.72 17.02
N ASP A 21 -9.30 -1.93 16.94
CA ASP A 21 -8.54 -3.12 16.60
C ASP A 21 -7.92 -2.97 15.20
N ILE A 22 -8.71 -2.58 14.19
CA ILE A 22 -8.22 -2.31 12.82
C ILE A 22 -7.13 -1.24 12.81
N ALA A 23 -7.37 -0.08 13.43
CA ALA A 23 -6.41 1.02 13.43
C ALA A 23 -5.10 0.64 14.13
N SER A 24 -5.18 -0.14 15.21
CA SER A 24 -4.00 -0.59 15.96
C SER A 24 -3.15 -1.57 15.15
N LEU A 25 -3.79 -2.56 14.50
CA LEU A 25 -3.10 -3.55 13.68
C LEU A 25 -2.61 -2.94 12.37
N GLY A 26 -3.43 -2.13 11.70
CA GLY A 26 -3.04 -1.40 10.50
C GLY A 26 -1.90 -0.44 10.76
N GLY A 27 -1.93 0.31 11.87
CA GLY A 27 -0.82 1.18 12.28
C GLY A 27 0.46 0.42 12.61
N ARG A 28 0.36 -0.78 13.21
CA ARG A 28 1.52 -1.66 13.40
C ARG A 28 2.09 -2.11 12.05
N ALA A 29 1.24 -2.59 11.14
CA ALA A 29 1.66 -3.02 9.80
C ALA A 29 2.25 -1.85 8.99
N LEU A 30 1.73 -0.62 9.13
CA LEU A 30 2.29 0.55 8.47
C LEU A 30 3.72 0.87 8.95
N ARG A 31 3.99 0.69 10.25
CA ARG A 31 5.33 0.89 10.82
C ARG A 31 6.34 -0.17 10.43
N SER A 32 5.91 -1.31 9.85
CA SER A 32 6.85 -2.30 9.31
C SER A 32 7.34 -1.94 7.91
N ILE A 33 6.59 -1.14 7.14
CA ILE A 33 6.94 -0.71 5.76
C ILE A 33 8.39 -0.24 5.60
N PRO A 34 8.90 0.71 6.40
CA PRO A 34 10.27 1.21 6.21
C PRO A 34 11.36 0.15 6.48
N ARG A 35 11.01 -1.02 7.03
CA ARG A 35 11.96 -2.11 7.23
C ARG A 35 12.18 -2.93 5.96
N ASP A 36 11.20 -2.94 5.04
CA ASP A 36 11.22 -3.77 3.83
C ASP A 36 11.45 -2.92 2.55
N MET A 37 12.19 -1.82 2.67
CA MET A 37 12.45 -0.89 1.56
C MET A 37 13.14 -1.56 0.37
N GLU A 38 13.90 -2.62 0.61
CA GLU A 38 14.56 -3.41 -0.44
C GLU A 38 13.57 -4.01 -1.44
N THR A 39 12.33 -4.29 -1.02
CA THR A 39 11.28 -4.82 -1.90
C THR A 39 10.58 -3.72 -2.70
N LEU A 40 10.52 -2.52 -2.13
CA LEU A 40 9.82 -1.38 -2.71
C LEU A 40 10.62 -0.71 -3.83
N ILE A 41 11.94 -0.68 -3.71
CA ILE A 41 12.81 -0.01 -4.69
C ILE A 41 12.71 -0.66 -6.08
N PRO A 42 12.91 -1.99 -6.25
CA PRO A 42 12.76 -2.63 -7.56
C PRO A 42 11.33 -2.55 -8.08
N ALA A 43 10.34 -2.66 -7.18
CA ALA A 43 8.92 -2.55 -7.52
C ALA A 43 8.54 -1.19 -8.11
N LEU A 44 9.28 -0.12 -7.79
CA LEU A 44 9.10 1.20 -8.40
C LEU A 44 9.97 1.39 -9.65
N ILE A 45 11.22 0.95 -9.62
CA ILE A 45 12.17 1.15 -10.73
C ILE A 45 11.68 0.46 -12.01
N ILE A 46 11.19 -0.77 -11.93
CA ILE A 46 10.78 -1.55 -13.10
C ILE A 46 9.62 -0.85 -13.85
N PRO A 47 8.50 -0.48 -13.21
CA PRO A 47 7.44 0.29 -13.86
C PRO A 47 7.92 1.61 -14.46
N VAL A 48 8.78 2.34 -13.75
CA VAL A 48 9.33 3.62 -14.23
C VAL A 48 10.19 3.42 -15.47
N PHE A 49 11.04 2.41 -15.47
CA PHE A 49 11.86 2.05 -16.63
C PHE A 49 10.99 1.72 -17.85
N PHE A 50 9.97 0.87 -17.67
CA PHE A 50 9.05 0.55 -18.75
C PHE A 50 8.20 1.74 -19.17
N PHE A 51 7.81 2.64 -18.26
CA PHE A 51 7.14 3.88 -18.61
C PHE A 51 7.99 4.70 -19.59
N VAL A 52 9.25 4.95 -19.25
CA VAL A 52 10.16 5.76 -20.08
C VAL A 52 10.39 5.10 -21.44
N ILE A 53 10.61 3.79 -21.50
CA ILE A 53 10.82 3.07 -22.75
C ILE A 53 9.57 3.07 -23.62
N ASN A 54 8.39 2.79 -23.06
CA ASN A 54 7.16 2.75 -23.84
C ASN A 54 6.83 4.13 -24.39
N VAL A 55 6.95 5.19 -23.57
CA VAL A 55 6.77 6.57 -24.03
C VAL A 55 7.77 6.90 -25.13
N GLY A 56 9.07 6.67 -24.92
CA GLY A 56 10.09 6.97 -25.92
C GLY A 56 9.96 6.17 -27.22
N ALA A 57 9.35 4.98 -27.20
CA ALA A 57 9.20 4.13 -28.38
C ALA A 57 7.89 4.36 -29.15
N LEU A 58 6.80 4.69 -28.44
CA LEU A 58 5.44 4.65 -28.99
C LEU A 58 4.76 6.02 -29.07
N GLN A 59 5.24 7.04 -28.34
CA GLN A 59 4.64 8.38 -28.36
C GLN A 59 4.61 8.94 -29.80
N ASP A 60 5.76 8.97 -30.46
CA ASP A 60 5.87 9.51 -31.84
C ASP A 60 5.04 8.73 -32.86
N LEU A 61 4.80 7.43 -32.62
CA LEU A 61 4.00 6.59 -33.52
C LEU A 61 2.50 6.74 -33.30
N THR A 62 2.09 7.15 -32.10
CA THR A 62 0.68 7.27 -31.72
C THR A 62 0.16 8.69 -31.93
N GLU A 63 0.99 9.71 -31.74
CA GLU A 63 0.61 11.14 -31.82
C GLU A 63 0.78 11.76 -33.21
N ILE A 64 1.24 10.99 -34.20
CA ILE A 64 1.27 11.44 -35.59
C ILE A 64 -0.15 11.60 -36.18
N PRO A 65 -0.37 12.55 -37.13
CA PRO A 65 -1.68 12.80 -37.74
C PRO A 65 -2.32 11.60 -38.44
N THR A 66 -1.51 10.61 -38.84
CA THR A 66 -1.96 9.35 -39.46
C THR A 66 -1.98 8.17 -38.48
N GLY A 67 -1.70 8.41 -37.20
CA GLY A 67 -1.65 7.40 -36.16
C GLY A 67 -3.03 6.83 -35.83
N ALA A 68 -3.04 5.72 -35.08
CA ALA A 68 -4.27 5.07 -34.63
C ALA A 68 -4.99 5.82 -33.49
N ALA A 69 -4.37 6.87 -32.94
CA ALA A 69 -4.93 7.65 -31.83
C ALA A 69 -5.78 8.82 -32.33
N ALA A 70 -6.81 9.17 -31.56
CA ALA A 70 -7.67 10.32 -31.85
C ALA A 70 -6.87 11.64 -31.76
N GLU A 71 -7.29 12.67 -32.51
CA GLU A 71 -6.70 14.01 -32.41
C GLU A 71 -6.69 14.49 -30.94
N GLY A 72 -5.52 14.87 -30.43
CA GLY A 72 -5.33 15.33 -29.05
C GLY A 72 -5.11 14.22 -28.00
N PHE A 73 -4.80 13.00 -28.41
CA PHE A 73 -4.41 11.94 -27.48
C PHE A 73 -2.99 12.15 -26.95
N ASP A 74 -2.82 12.14 -25.62
CA ASP A 74 -1.53 12.17 -24.95
C ASP A 74 -1.15 10.76 -24.48
N TYR A 75 -0.15 10.15 -25.14
CA TYR A 75 0.30 8.80 -24.81
C TYR A 75 0.95 8.73 -23.42
N LYS A 76 1.58 9.83 -22.96
CA LYS A 76 2.20 9.88 -21.63
C LYS A 76 1.14 9.79 -20.54
N ALA A 77 0.06 10.55 -20.67
CA ALA A 77 -1.07 10.51 -19.74
C ALA A 77 -1.72 9.12 -19.67
N PHE A 78 -1.83 8.44 -20.81
CA PHE A 78 -2.31 7.06 -20.87
C PHE A 78 -1.41 6.06 -20.13
N GLN A 79 -0.09 6.28 -20.17
CA GLN A 79 0.89 5.36 -19.58
C GLN A 79 1.01 5.50 -18.05
N ILE A 80 0.54 6.60 -17.45
CA ILE A 80 0.63 6.82 -15.98
C ILE A 80 -0.17 5.79 -15.19
N PRO A 81 -1.48 5.56 -15.45
CA PRO A 81 -2.23 4.50 -14.78
C PRO A 81 -1.57 3.13 -14.91
N VAL A 82 -0.96 2.84 -16.06
CA VAL A 82 -0.24 1.58 -16.30
C VAL A 82 0.99 1.46 -15.39
N ALA A 83 1.77 2.54 -15.27
CA ALA A 83 2.92 2.58 -14.36
C ALA A 83 2.50 2.44 -12.90
N ILE A 84 1.41 3.08 -12.48
CA ILE A 84 0.86 2.94 -11.12
C ILE A 84 0.41 1.50 -10.86
N LEU A 85 -0.33 0.88 -11.80
CA LEU A 85 -0.76 -0.50 -11.68
C LEU A 85 0.44 -1.42 -11.50
N PHE A 86 1.48 -1.28 -12.33
CA PHE A 86 2.68 -2.10 -12.17
C PHE A 86 3.42 -1.84 -10.85
N ALA A 87 3.51 -0.57 -10.40
CA ALA A 87 4.13 -0.25 -9.12
C ALA A 87 3.40 -0.86 -7.91
N VAL A 88 2.08 -1.01 -7.99
CA VAL A 88 1.26 -1.56 -6.90
C VAL A 88 1.11 -3.09 -6.99
N THR A 89 1.16 -3.68 -8.19
CA THR A 89 0.99 -5.15 -8.35
C THR A 89 2.06 -6.00 -7.66
N GLY A 90 3.28 -5.47 -7.51
CA GLY A 90 4.37 -6.16 -6.80
C GLY A 90 4.27 -6.08 -5.26
N LEU A 91 3.29 -5.36 -4.73
CA LEU A 91 3.15 -5.07 -3.31
C LEU A 91 2.41 -6.24 -2.63
N SER A 92 3.13 -7.11 -1.92
CA SER A 92 2.51 -8.18 -1.13
C SER A 92 3.15 -8.29 0.25
N ARG A 93 2.33 -8.18 1.30
CA ARG A 93 2.75 -8.39 2.69
C ARG A 93 2.53 -9.82 3.19
N ALA A 94 2.30 -10.76 2.26
CA ALA A 94 2.15 -12.17 2.61
C ALA A 94 3.34 -12.69 3.43
N ASN A 95 4.56 -12.23 3.15
CA ASN A 95 5.76 -12.65 3.88
C ASN A 95 5.71 -12.26 5.38
N ILE A 96 5.32 -11.02 5.69
CA ILE A 96 5.19 -10.55 7.09
C ILE A 96 4.08 -11.34 7.80
N LEU A 97 2.98 -11.61 7.12
CA LEU A 97 1.90 -12.42 7.67
C LEU A 97 2.37 -13.85 7.98
N VAL A 98 3.16 -14.46 7.08
CA VAL A 98 3.76 -15.78 7.30
C VAL A 98 4.66 -15.76 8.54
N LEU A 99 5.50 -14.73 8.70
CA LEU A 99 6.35 -14.57 9.89
C LEU A 99 5.50 -14.38 11.16
N ASP A 100 4.40 -13.63 11.10
CA ASP A 100 3.49 -13.44 12.22
C ASP A 100 2.78 -14.75 12.63
N ILE A 101 2.52 -15.65 11.67
CA ILE A 101 2.01 -16.99 11.92
C ILE A 101 3.10 -17.89 12.52
N GLN A 102 4.28 -17.95 11.89
CA GLN A 102 5.40 -18.78 12.33
C GLN A 102 5.89 -18.42 13.74
N ASN A 103 5.90 -17.13 14.08
CA ASN A 103 6.28 -16.63 15.41
C ASN A 103 5.16 -16.74 16.45
N GLY A 104 4.01 -17.34 16.12
CA GLY A 104 2.86 -17.50 17.01
C GLY A 104 2.24 -16.17 17.44
N TYR A 105 2.46 -15.07 16.72
CA TYR A 105 1.81 -13.79 17.01
C TYR A 105 0.31 -13.87 16.70
N PHE A 106 -0.04 -14.53 15.60
CA PHE A 106 -1.43 -14.74 15.20
C PHE A 106 -2.22 -15.55 16.25
N ASP A 107 -1.62 -16.61 16.80
CA ASP A 107 -2.23 -17.43 17.86
C ASP A 107 -2.44 -16.65 19.14
N ARG A 108 -1.46 -15.81 19.53
CA ARG A 108 -1.58 -14.93 20.69
C ARG A 108 -2.69 -13.89 20.53
N LEU A 109 -2.85 -13.34 19.33
CA LEU A 109 -3.97 -12.45 19.03
C LEU A 109 -5.31 -13.17 19.05
N ALA A 110 -5.39 -14.41 18.57
CA ALA A 110 -6.61 -15.21 18.58
C ALA A 110 -7.09 -15.57 20.01
N LEU A 111 -6.18 -15.62 20.98
CA LEU A 111 -6.48 -15.81 22.40
C LEU A 111 -6.88 -14.49 23.11
N SER A 112 -6.57 -13.34 22.50
CA SER A 112 -6.95 -12.03 23.01
C SER A 112 -8.38 -11.65 22.57
N PRO A 113 -9.07 -10.70 23.23
CA PRO A 113 -10.42 -10.29 22.86
C PRO A 113 -10.43 -9.36 21.63
N VAL A 114 -9.69 -9.71 20.58
CA VAL A 114 -9.59 -8.98 19.30
C VAL A 114 -10.50 -9.64 18.26
N ASN A 115 -11.12 -8.85 17.39
CA ASN A 115 -11.94 -9.39 16.31
C ASN A 115 -11.07 -10.00 15.19
N ARG A 116 -11.33 -11.25 14.81
CA ARG A 116 -10.61 -11.95 13.72
C ARG A 116 -10.66 -11.19 12.39
N LEU A 117 -11.81 -10.58 12.06
CA LEU A 117 -11.94 -9.76 10.85
C LEU A 117 -11.13 -8.46 10.95
N ALA A 118 -10.99 -7.89 12.15
CA ALA A 118 -10.15 -6.71 12.35
C ALA A 118 -8.66 -7.03 12.12
N MET A 119 -8.24 -8.28 12.36
CA MET A 119 -6.88 -8.72 12.03
C MET A 119 -6.61 -8.67 10.53
N LEU A 120 -7.51 -9.26 9.73
CA LEU A 120 -7.38 -9.24 8.28
C LEU A 120 -7.49 -7.82 7.72
N LEU A 121 -8.51 -7.07 8.13
CA LEU A 121 -8.75 -5.71 7.63
C LEU A 121 -7.64 -4.73 8.02
N GLY A 122 -7.01 -4.89 9.19
CA GLY A 122 -5.85 -4.10 9.57
C GLY A 122 -4.71 -4.21 8.56
N PHE A 123 -4.41 -5.41 8.07
CA PHE A 123 -3.40 -5.62 7.03
C PHE A 123 -3.83 -5.01 5.69
N MET A 124 -5.09 -5.22 5.27
CA MET A 124 -5.61 -4.65 4.03
C MET A 124 -5.57 -3.11 4.00
N VAL A 125 -5.89 -2.46 5.12
CA VAL A 125 -5.79 -1.00 5.25
C VAL A 125 -4.34 -0.54 5.09
N ALA A 126 -3.38 -1.29 5.65
CA ALA A 126 -1.97 -0.97 5.50
C ALA A 126 -1.50 -1.14 4.05
N ASP A 127 -1.94 -2.20 3.36
CA ASP A 127 -1.66 -2.43 1.93
C ASP A 127 -2.24 -1.32 1.06
N MET A 128 -3.50 -0.93 1.31
CA MET A 128 -4.15 0.16 0.60
C MET A 128 -3.41 1.49 0.81
N ALA A 129 -2.98 1.78 2.04
CA ALA A 129 -2.20 2.97 2.33
C ALA A 129 -0.83 2.97 1.61
N LEU A 130 -0.18 1.82 1.49
CA LEU A 130 1.08 1.71 0.76
C LEU A 130 0.86 1.80 -0.76
N ALA A 131 -0.23 1.24 -1.29
CA ALA A 131 -0.60 1.40 -2.70
C ALA A 131 -0.79 2.88 -3.06
N VAL A 132 -1.49 3.65 -2.20
CA VAL A 132 -1.62 5.11 -2.34
C VAL A 132 -0.26 5.79 -2.20
N ALA A 133 0.59 5.38 -1.26
CA ALA A 133 1.93 5.96 -1.12
C ALA A 133 2.80 5.70 -2.36
N MET A 134 2.61 4.57 -3.06
CA MET A 134 3.34 4.23 -4.28
C MET A 134 2.90 4.99 -5.52
N SER A 135 1.66 5.50 -5.55
CA SER A 135 1.26 6.36 -6.66
C SER A 135 1.95 7.72 -6.62
N VAL A 136 2.28 8.23 -5.42
CA VAL A 136 2.95 9.53 -5.23
C VAL A 136 4.26 9.67 -6.02
N PRO A 137 5.27 8.78 -5.90
CA PRO A 137 6.49 8.90 -6.68
C PRO A 137 6.26 8.78 -8.20
N VAL A 138 5.28 7.98 -8.63
CA VAL A 138 4.92 7.87 -10.05
C VAL A 138 4.33 9.19 -10.56
N PHE A 139 3.47 9.84 -9.79
CA PHE A 139 2.96 11.17 -10.11
C PHE A 139 4.07 12.23 -10.15
N ILE A 140 4.99 12.22 -9.18
CA ILE A 140 6.15 13.14 -9.18
C ILE A 140 6.95 12.98 -10.48
N LEU A 141 7.20 11.75 -10.91
CA LEU A 141 7.89 11.47 -12.17
C LEU A 141 7.08 11.97 -13.38
N ALA A 142 5.77 11.73 -13.40
CA ALA A 142 4.90 12.20 -14.47
C ALA A 142 4.96 13.72 -14.64
N PHE A 143 4.91 14.48 -13.53
CA PHE A 143 5.08 15.93 -13.56
C PHE A 143 6.46 16.35 -14.05
N ALA A 144 7.52 15.63 -13.64
CA ALA A 144 8.87 15.91 -14.11
C ALA A 144 9.05 15.69 -15.63
N ILE A 145 8.26 14.80 -16.23
CA ILE A 145 8.26 14.49 -17.68
C ILE A 145 7.29 15.42 -18.46
N GLY A 146 6.54 16.27 -17.75
CA GLY A 146 5.66 17.28 -18.35
C GLY A 146 4.33 16.70 -18.84
N VAL A 147 3.74 15.76 -18.08
CA VAL A 147 2.37 15.30 -18.37
C VAL A 147 1.36 16.31 -17.84
N ASP A 148 0.52 16.82 -18.73
CA ASP A 148 -0.53 17.78 -18.40
C ASP A 148 -1.84 17.05 -18.05
N PHE A 149 -2.15 17.01 -16.75
CA PHE A 149 -3.44 16.51 -16.30
C PHE A 149 -4.52 17.56 -16.55
N VAL A 150 -5.35 17.36 -17.59
CA VAL A 150 -6.50 18.24 -17.93
C VAL A 150 -7.45 18.43 -16.73
N THR A 151 -7.53 17.42 -15.87
CA THR A 151 -8.39 17.40 -14.68
C THR A 151 -7.72 17.97 -13.42
N GLY A 152 -6.41 18.28 -13.46
CA GLY A 152 -5.65 18.78 -12.31
C GLY A 152 -5.17 17.70 -11.34
N LEU A 153 -4.40 18.10 -10.31
CA LEU A 153 -3.70 17.22 -9.36
C LEU A 153 -4.63 16.28 -8.57
N ILE A 154 -5.90 16.63 -8.45
CA ILE A 154 -6.91 15.95 -7.63
C ILE A 154 -7.93 15.17 -8.50
N GLY A 155 -7.85 15.33 -9.83
CA GLY A 155 -8.88 14.88 -10.77
C GLY A 155 -10.03 15.85 -10.96
#